data_AF-A0A3E1EY71-F1
#
_entry.id   AF-A0A3E1EY71-F1
#
_cell.length_a   1.000
_cell.length_b   1.000
_cell.length_c   1.000
_cell.angle_alpha   90.00
_cell.angle_beta   90.00
_cell.angle_gamma   90.00
#
_symmetry.space_group_name_H-M   'P 1'
#
loop_
_entity.id
_entity.type
_entity.pdbx_description
1 polymer ?
#
loop_
_entity_poly.entity_id
_entity_poly.type
_entity_poly.pdbx_seq_one_letter_code
_entity_poly.pdbx_strand_id
1 'polypeptide(L)'
;MKQIKLINAISEAIIPLLGIFFFDWGLYFILLFYFIDLIATEVFIYLKVQKIVQFQKIKFPFSTRFGRLIINSVLALILIILSHLTVYFIVPNIDFASAFIEFLSYEEAGIPIPQGYILLPLVVLTNFQQYKTTFIQSGVYRVTSWKDLIFSRRKALYIAILGAVIAMLIASFIAMPESIYVMLIVAVKIWVDLK
;
A
#
# COMPACT_ATOMS: atom_id res chain seq x y z
N MET A 1 1.00 -16.26 15.35
CA MET A 1 0.48 -15.06 14.64
C MET A 1 1.47 -13.90 14.56
N LYS A 2 2.10 -13.47 15.66
CA LYS A 2 3.09 -12.36 15.63
C LYS A 2 4.27 -12.60 14.68
N GLN A 3 4.83 -13.82 14.66
CA GLN A 3 5.93 -14.19 13.74
C GLN A 3 5.53 -14.11 12.27
N ILE A 4 4.33 -14.60 11.91
CA ILE A 4 3.82 -14.53 10.52
C ILE A 4 3.58 -13.07 10.09
N LYS A 5 3.03 -12.23 10.98
CA LYS A 5 2.87 -10.80 10.73
C LYS A 5 4.21 -10.11 10.48
N LEU A 6 5.22 -10.43 11.30
CA LEU A 6 6.57 -9.87 11.14
C LEU A 6 7.20 -10.30 9.81
N ILE A 7 7.11 -11.58 9.45
CA ILE A 7 7.64 -12.08 8.18
C ILE A 7 6.97 -11.36 7.01
N ASN A 8 5.64 -11.20 7.03
CA ASN A 8 4.93 -10.47 5.98
C ASN A 8 5.37 -9.00 5.90
N ALA A 9 5.44 -8.30 7.04
CA ALA A 9 5.85 -6.90 7.09
C ALA A 9 7.28 -6.68 6.56
N ILE A 10 8.21 -7.56 6.93
CA ILE A 10 9.59 -7.53 6.41
C ILE A 10 9.62 -7.85 4.92
N SER A 11 8.87 -8.87 4.48
CA SER A 11 8.82 -9.27 3.07
C SER A 11 8.27 -8.16 2.17
N GLU A 12 7.33 -7.36 2.67
CA GLU A 12 6.80 -6.21 1.93
C GLU A 12 7.73 -4.99 1.95
N ALA A 13 8.50 -4.82 3.03
CA ALA A 13 9.47 -3.74 3.17
C ALA A 13 10.74 -3.97 2.35
N ILE A 14 11.10 -5.23 2.10
CA ILE A 14 12.38 -5.57 1.45
C ILE A 14 12.43 -5.05 0.01
N ILE A 15 11.32 -5.08 -0.74
CA ILE A 15 11.29 -4.65 -2.14
C ILE A 15 11.65 -3.15 -2.28
N PRO A 16 10.96 -2.23 -1.58
CA PRO A 16 11.34 -0.81 -1.55
C PRO A 16 12.77 -0.54 -1.09
N LEU A 17 13.26 -1.26 -0.08
CA LEU A 17 14.62 -1.09 0.43
C LEU A 17 15.66 -1.57 -0.59
N LEU A 18 15.43 -2.72 -1.22
CA LEU A 18 16.28 -3.21 -2.30
C LEU A 18 16.27 -2.23 -3.48
N GLY A 19 15.10 -1.68 -3.82
CA GLY A 19 14.93 -0.64 -4.82
C GLY A 19 15.91 0.52 -4.65
N ILE A 20 15.97 1.10 -3.45
CA ILE A 20 16.90 2.22 -3.18
C ILE A 20 18.36 1.78 -3.15
N PHE A 21 18.68 0.70 -2.44
CA PHE A 21 20.08 0.40 -2.13
C PHE A 21 20.82 -0.37 -3.23
N PHE A 22 20.09 -1.04 -4.12
CA PHE A 22 20.69 -1.91 -5.14
C PHE A 22 20.28 -1.56 -6.58
N PHE A 23 19.13 -0.91 -6.77
CA PHE A 23 18.55 -0.65 -8.10
C PHE A 23 18.37 0.85 -8.40
N ASP A 24 18.86 1.72 -7.51
CA ASP A 24 18.77 3.19 -7.63
C ASP A 24 17.35 3.72 -7.90
N TRP A 25 16.32 3.04 -7.37
CA TRP A 25 14.94 3.49 -7.54
C TRP A 25 14.71 4.82 -6.85
N GLY A 26 14.17 5.78 -7.60
CA GLY A 26 13.68 7.04 -7.04
C GLY A 26 12.46 6.86 -6.13
N LEU A 27 12.19 7.88 -5.31
CA LEU A 27 11.05 7.93 -4.40
C LEU A 27 9.72 7.67 -5.12
N TYR A 28 9.53 8.29 -6.29
CA TYR A 28 8.28 8.15 -7.02
C TYR A 28 8.06 6.72 -7.53
N PHE A 29 9.12 6.06 -7.99
CA PHE A 29 9.07 4.65 -8.43
C PHE A 29 8.57 3.74 -7.31
N ILE A 30 9.09 3.93 -6.10
CA ILE A 30 8.69 3.18 -4.90
C ILE A 30 7.25 3.51 -4.49
N LEU A 31 6.83 4.77 -4.62
CA LEU A 31 5.45 5.15 -4.37
C LEU A 31 4.48 4.54 -5.37
N LEU A 32 4.85 4.41 -6.65
CA LEU A 32 4.03 3.71 -7.64
C LEU A 32 3.81 2.24 -7.25
N PHE A 33 4.86 1.55 -6.80
CA PHE A 33 4.74 0.20 -6.24
C PHE A 33 3.74 0.16 -5.07
N TYR A 34 3.86 1.11 -4.13
CA TYR A 34 2.91 1.21 -3.01
C TYR A 34 1.49 1.59 -3.44
N PHE A 35 1.28 2.36 -4.52
CA PHE A 35 -0.05 2.67 -5.03
C PHE A 35 -0.74 1.41 -5.59
N ILE A 36 0.00 0.58 -6.31
CA ILE A 36 -0.52 -0.70 -6.82
C ILE A 36 -0.89 -1.61 -5.65
N ASP A 37 -0.03 -1.69 -4.63
CA ASP A 37 -0.29 -2.47 -3.40
C ASP A 37 -1.51 -1.92 -2.63
N LEU A 38 -1.65 -0.61 -2.55
CA LEU A 38 -2.78 0.07 -1.94
C LEU A 38 -4.09 -0.30 -2.65
N ILE A 39 -4.11 -0.22 -3.99
CA ILE A 39 -5.27 -0.57 -4.82
C ILE A 39 -5.62 -2.05 -4.66
N ALA A 40 -4.63 -2.95 -4.73
CA ALA A 40 -4.83 -4.37 -4.52
C ALA A 40 -5.43 -4.64 -3.13
N THR A 41 -4.87 -4.01 -2.09
CA THR A 41 -5.36 -4.14 -0.72
C THR A 41 -6.81 -3.67 -0.59
N GLU A 42 -7.20 -2.55 -1.21
CA GLU A 42 -8.59 -2.10 -1.21
C GLU A 42 -9.51 -3.17 -1.82
N VAL A 43 -9.19 -3.72 -2.98
CA VAL A 43 -9.97 -4.80 -3.60
C VAL A 43 -10.11 -5.99 -2.64
N PHE A 44 -9.03 -6.42 -1.99
CA PHE A 44 -9.08 -7.54 -1.05
C PHE A 44 -9.84 -7.24 0.24
N ILE A 45 -9.91 -5.98 0.70
CA ILE A 45 -10.77 -5.59 1.82
C ILE A 45 -12.25 -5.82 1.47
N TYR A 46 -12.68 -5.48 0.25
CA TYR A 46 -14.04 -5.74 -0.20
C TYR A 46 -14.36 -7.25 -0.18
N LEU A 47 -13.42 -8.08 -0.68
CA LEU A 47 -13.55 -9.55 -0.68
C LEU A 47 -13.59 -10.13 0.74
N LYS A 48 -12.74 -9.64 1.65
CA LYS A 48 -12.71 -10.06 3.06
C LYS A 48 -14.03 -9.74 3.77
N VAL A 49 -14.52 -8.51 3.61
CA VAL A 49 -15.81 -8.08 4.20
C VAL A 49 -16.98 -8.91 3.66
N GLN A 50 -17.00 -9.20 2.35
CA GLN A 50 -18.01 -10.06 1.76
C GLN A 50 -18.05 -11.44 2.40
N LYS A 51 -16.88 -12.05 2.58
CA LYS A 51 -16.76 -13.38 3.16
C LYS A 51 -17.26 -13.42 4.61
N ILE A 52 -16.92 -12.41 5.41
CA ILE A 52 -17.38 -12.28 6.81
C ILE A 52 -18.91 -12.21 6.86
N VAL A 53 -19.51 -11.28 6.10
CA VAL A 53 -20.96 -11.05 6.10
C VAL A 53 -21.70 -12.31 5.64
N GLN A 54 -21.21 -12.97 4.60
CA GLN A 54 -21.80 -14.20 4.07
C GLN A 54 -21.73 -15.35 5.08
N PHE A 55 -20.58 -15.55 5.74
CA PHE A 55 -20.39 -16.65 6.67
C PHE A 55 -21.14 -16.44 7.99
N GLN A 56 -21.05 -15.24 8.57
CA GLN A 56 -21.69 -14.90 9.84
C GLN A 56 -23.20 -14.60 9.69
N LYS A 57 -23.75 -14.67 8.46
CA LYS A 57 -25.16 -14.41 8.13
C LYS A 57 -25.66 -13.06 8.68
N ILE A 58 -24.79 -12.05 8.69
CA ILE A 58 -25.15 -10.73 9.20
C ILE A 58 -26.12 -10.08 8.22
N LYS A 59 -27.28 -9.64 8.73
CA LYS A 59 -28.17 -8.73 8.00
C LYS A 59 -27.52 -7.36 7.92
N PHE A 60 -26.63 -7.19 6.95
CA PHE A 60 -25.92 -5.94 6.73
C PHE A 60 -26.50 -5.24 5.50
N PRO A 61 -27.22 -4.10 5.66
CA PRO A 61 -27.85 -3.44 4.52
C PRO A 61 -26.80 -3.02 3.50
N PHE A 62 -27.10 -3.24 2.22
CA PHE A 62 -26.17 -2.98 1.12
C PHE A 62 -25.68 -1.52 1.12
N SER A 63 -26.56 -0.55 1.38
CA SER A 63 -26.23 0.88 1.41
C SER A 63 -25.21 1.24 2.49
N THR A 64 -25.36 0.69 3.71
CA THR A 64 -24.44 0.96 4.82
C THR A 64 -23.10 0.25 4.65
N ARG A 65 -23.13 -0.95 4.05
CA ARG A 65 -21.93 -1.72 3.69
C ARG A 65 -21.10 -0.99 2.64
N PHE A 66 -21.74 -0.63 1.54
CA PHE A 66 -21.08 0.01 0.41
C PHE A 66 -20.59 1.42 0.78
N GLY A 67 -21.41 2.19 1.51
CA GLY A 67 -21.01 3.53 1.97
C GLY A 67 -19.78 3.53 2.87
N ARG A 68 -19.66 2.56 3.80
CA ARG A 68 -18.48 2.50 4.68
C ARG A 68 -17.20 2.08 3.97
N LEU A 69 -17.31 1.23 2.95
CA LEU A 69 -16.19 0.81 2.11
C LEU A 69 -15.76 1.92 1.14
N ILE A 70 -16.72 2.64 0.54
CA ILE A 70 -16.44 3.81 -0.31
C ILE A 70 -15.58 4.83 0.43
N ILE A 71 -15.85 5.09 1.72
CA ILE A 71 -15.03 6.04 2.49
C ILE A 71 -13.55 5.63 2.47
N ASN A 72 -13.23 4.34 2.60
CA ASN A 72 -11.84 3.89 2.55
C ASN A 72 -11.25 4.06 1.15
N SER A 73 -12.01 3.76 0.09
CA SER A 73 -11.59 3.99 -1.31
C SER A 73 -11.34 5.48 -1.60
N VAL A 74 -12.20 6.36 -1.08
CA VAL A 74 -12.02 7.83 -1.20
C VAL A 74 -10.78 8.28 -0.43
N LEU A 75 -10.54 7.77 0.78
CA LEU A 75 -9.32 8.06 1.54
C LEU A 75 -8.06 7.54 0.84
N ALA A 76 -8.12 6.36 0.22
CA ALA A 76 -7.02 5.83 -0.59
C ALA A 76 -6.74 6.72 -1.81
N LEU A 77 -7.79 7.20 -2.50
CA LEU A 77 -7.64 8.15 -3.60
C LEU A 77 -7.02 9.48 -3.13
N ILE A 78 -7.49 10.04 -2.01
CA ILE A 78 -6.91 11.24 -1.41
C ILE A 78 -5.44 11.02 -1.08
N LEU A 79 -5.08 9.85 -0.52
CA LEU A 79 -3.69 9.51 -0.23
C LEU A 79 -2.83 9.46 -1.50
N ILE A 80 -3.32 8.86 -2.58
CA ILE A 80 -2.60 8.83 -3.87
C ILE A 80 -2.38 10.26 -4.39
N ILE A 81 -3.42 11.09 -4.41
CA ILE A 81 -3.33 12.49 -4.88
C ILE A 81 -2.33 13.27 -4.02
N LEU A 82 -2.45 13.17 -2.69
CA LEU A 82 -1.57 13.86 -1.76
C LEU A 82 -0.12 13.38 -1.89
N SER A 83 0.10 12.10 -2.17
CA SER A 83 1.44 11.55 -2.40
C SER A 83 2.06 12.11 -3.68
N HIS A 84 1.28 12.27 -4.76
CA HIS A 84 1.77 12.95 -5.98
C HIS A 84 2.14 14.41 -5.69
N LEU A 85 1.28 15.13 -4.96
CA LEU A 85 1.58 16.50 -4.53
C LEU A 85 2.85 16.54 -3.69
N THR A 86 3.00 15.62 -2.73
CA THR A 86 4.19 15.53 -1.87
C THR A 86 5.46 15.33 -2.69
N VAL A 87 5.43 14.43 -3.68
CA VAL A 87 6.58 14.18 -4.56
C VAL A 87 6.91 15.41 -5.41
N TYR A 88 5.93 16.16 -5.87
CA TYR A 88 6.16 17.42 -6.59
C TYR A 88 6.97 18.43 -5.77
N PHE A 89 6.82 18.44 -4.43
CA PHE A 89 7.63 19.28 -3.55
C PHE A 89 9.02 18.70 -3.25
N ILE A 90 9.19 17.38 -3.30
CA ILE A 90 10.46 16.71 -2.99
C ILE A 90 11.37 16.66 -4.21
N VAL A 91 10.81 16.30 -5.37
CA VAL A 91 11.55 16.08 -6.62
C VAL A 91 11.24 17.24 -7.57
N PRO A 92 12.14 18.22 -7.72
CA PRO A 92 11.90 19.38 -8.57
C PRO A 92 11.79 18.95 -10.04
N ASN A 93 10.83 19.54 -10.75
CA ASN A 93 10.59 19.29 -12.18
C ASN A 93 10.25 17.82 -12.54
N ILE A 94 9.65 17.06 -11.62
CA ILE A 94 9.22 15.70 -11.92
C ILE A 94 8.19 15.67 -13.06
N ASP A 95 8.45 14.87 -14.08
CA ASP A 95 7.47 14.47 -15.07
C ASP A 95 6.85 13.13 -14.67
N PHE A 96 5.65 13.19 -14.09
CA PHE A 96 4.92 12.02 -13.62
C PHE A 96 4.59 11.02 -14.73
N ALA A 97 4.31 11.50 -15.95
CA ALA A 97 3.95 10.62 -17.06
C ALA A 97 5.17 9.82 -17.51
N SER A 98 6.30 10.49 -17.69
CA SER A 98 7.56 9.87 -18.04
C SER A 98 8.01 8.89 -16.95
N ALA A 99 7.95 9.28 -15.67
CA ALA A 99 8.34 8.42 -14.56
C ALA A 99 7.41 7.19 -14.38
N PHE A 100 6.13 7.31 -14.74
CA PHE A 100 5.22 6.16 -14.77
C PHE A 100 5.53 5.19 -15.91
N ILE A 101 5.87 5.70 -17.09
CA ILE A 101 6.30 4.86 -18.23
C ILE A 101 7.62 4.18 -17.87
N GLU A 102 8.57 4.91 -17.28
CA GLU A 102 9.82 4.36 -16.77
C GLU A 102 9.57 3.24 -15.77
N PHE A 103 8.66 3.44 -14.81
CA PHE A 103 8.26 2.38 -13.88
C PHE A 103 7.78 1.09 -14.55
N LEU A 104 7.01 1.19 -15.63
CA LEU A 104 6.51 0.01 -16.34
C LEU A 104 7.57 -0.61 -17.26
N SER A 105 8.41 0.23 -17.86
CA SER A 105 9.39 -0.16 -18.89
C SER A 105 10.80 -0.41 -18.36
N TYR A 106 11.05 -0.16 -17.07
CA TYR A 106 12.36 -0.31 -16.45
C TYR A 106 12.88 -1.73 -16.62
N GLU A 107 14.04 -1.86 -17.26
CA GLU A 107 14.71 -3.14 -17.47
C GLU A 107 15.96 -3.19 -16.60
N GLU A 108 16.03 -4.20 -15.73
CA GLU A 108 17.18 -4.42 -14.86
C GLU A 108 18.34 -5.02 -15.67
N ALA A 109 19.57 -4.64 -15.33
CA ALA A 109 20.75 -5.18 -15.99
C ALA A 109 20.81 -6.72 -15.84
N GLY A 110 20.66 -7.44 -16.95
CA GLY A 110 20.69 -8.91 -17.00
C GLY A 110 19.32 -9.60 -16.97
N ILE A 111 18.22 -8.86 -16.82
CA ILE A 111 16.85 -9.37 -16.99
C ILE A 111 16.15 -8.52 -18.06
N PRO A 112 16.12 -8.96 -19.33
CA PRO A 112 15.51 -8.21 -20.44
C PRO A 112 13.98 -8.35 -20.42
N ILE A 113 13.38 -8.13 -19.25
CA ILE A 113 11.94 -8.15 -19.04
C ILE A 113 11.61 -6.87 -18.31
N PRO A 114 10.74 -6.02 -18.87
CA PRO A 114 10.32 -4.81 -18.20
C PRO A 114 9.70 -5.14 -16.85
N GLN A 115 10.17 -4.45 -15.83
CA GLN A 115 9.89 -4.76 -14.45
C GLN A 115 8.39 -4.68 -14.13
N GLY A 116 7.63 -3.84 -14.83
CA GLY A 116 6.17 -3.78 -14.71
C GLY A 116 5.48 -5.14 -14.90
N TYR A 117 5.99 -6.00 -15.81
CA TYR A 117 5.46 -7.35 -16.02
C TYR A 117 5.69 -8.29 -14.83
N ILE A 118 6.70 -8.02 -14.00
CA ILE A 118 7.04 -8.84 -12.84
C ILE A 118 6.37 -8.26 -11.59
N LEU A 119 6.52 -6.96 -11.35
CA LEU A 119 6.01 -6.30 -10.16
C LEU A 119 4.48 -6.30 -10.09
N LEU A 120 3.78 -5.99 -11.19
CA LEU A 120 2.32 -5.90 -11.16
C LEU A 120 1.66 -7.23 -10.74
N PRO A 121 2.00 -8.38 -11.36
CA PRO A 121 1.47 -9.66 -10.90
C PRO A 121 1.94 -10.01 -9.49
N LEU A 122 3.19 -9.70 -9.12
CA LEU A 122 3.74 -10.03 -7.82
C LEU A 122 2.98 -9.35 -6.67
N VAL A 123 2.64 -8.07 -6.83
CA VAL A 123 1.87 -7.33 -5.82
C VAL A 123 0.46 -7.90 -5.64
N VAL A 124 -0.21 -8.19 -6.76
CA VAL A 124 -1.55 -8.80 -6.74
C VAL A 124 -1.49 -10.21 -6.15
N LEU A 125 -0.48 -11.00 -6.52
CA LEU A 125 -0.27 -12.35 -6.03
C LEU A 125 0.02 -12.36 -4.53
N THR A 126 0.81 -11.41 -4.03
CA THR A 126 1.12 -11.27 -2.60
C THR A 126 -0.16 -11.02 -1.81
N ASN A 127 -0.97 -10.05 -2.24
CA ASN A 127 -2.26 -9.75 -1.62
C ASN A 127 -3.23 -10.96 -1.69
N PHE A 128 -3.25 -11.67 -2.82
CA PHE A 128 -4.04 -12.88 -3.01
C PHE A 128 -3.60 -14.01 -2.06
N GLN A 129 -2.29 -14.23 -1.95
CA GLN A 129 -1.73 -15.22 -1.03
C GLN A 129 -2.11 -14.88 0.41
N GLN A 130 -1.95 -13.63 0.85
CA GLN A 130 -2.36 -13.20 2.18
C GLN A 130 -3.86 -13.41 2.43
N TYR A 131 -4.70 -13.12 1.44
CA TYR A 131 -6.13 -13.43 1.53
C TYR A 131 -6.39 -14.92 1.70
N LYS A 132 -5.76 -15.77 0.89
CA LYS A 132 -5.98 -17.22 0.94
C LYS A 132 -5.42 -17.85 2.23
N THR A 133 -4.18 -17.56 2.59
CA THR A 133 -3.48 -18.21 3.70
C THR A 133 -3.85 -17.61 5.05
N THR A 134 -3.73 -16.28 5.17
CA THR A 134 -3.88 -15.58 6.45
C THR A 134 -5.33 -15.33 6.81
N PHE A 135 -6.25 -15.29 5.83
CA PHE A 135 -7.66 -14.99 6.08
C PHE A 135 -8.61 -16.17 5.88
N ILE A 136 -8.49 -16.92 4.77
CA ILE A 136 -9.38 -18.05 4.48
C ILE A 136 -8.96 -19.32 5.23
N GLN A 137 -7.72 -19.79 5.03
CA GLN A 137 -7.25 -21.06 5.62
C GLN A 137 -7.21 -21.01 7.15
N SER A 138 -6.81 -19.87 7.73
CA SER A 138 -6.80 -19.63 9.17
C SER A 138 -8.19 -19.46 9.80
N GLY A 139 -9.25 -19.32 8.99
CA GLY A 139 -10.61 -19.12 9.48
C GLY A 139 -10.86 -17.75 10.15
N VAL A 140 -10.01 -16.74 9.92
CA VAL A 140 -10.16 -15.39 10.53
C VAL A 140 -11.53 -14.78 10.26
N TYR A 141 -12.12 -15.04 9.09
CA TYR A 141 -13.46 -14.58 8.71
C TYR A 141 -14.58 -15.04 9.66
N ARG A 142 -14.34 -16.05 10.51
CA ARG A 142 -15.32 -16.59 11.46
C ARG A 142 -15.41 -15.73 12.72
N VAL A 143 -14.28 -15.20 13.17
CA VAL A 143 -14.14 -14.54 14.48
C VAL A 143 -13.99 -13.02 14.37
N THR A 144 -13.50 -12.52 13.24
CA THR A 144 -13.28 -11.08 13.05
C THR A 144 -14.57 -10.37 12.66
N SER A 145 -14.81 -9.21 13.28
CA SER A 145 -15.89 -8.30 12.91
C SER A 145 -15.52 -7.54 11.63
N TRP A 146 -16.49 -7.42 10.73
CA TRP A 146 -16.33 -6.58 9.53
C TRP A 146 -16.07 -5.11 9.88
N LYS A 147 -16.58 -4.61 11.02
CA LYS A 147 -16.36 -3.23 11.48
C LYS A 147 -14.89 -3.01 11.80
N ASP A 148 -14.32 -3.92 12.57
CA ASP A 148 -12.94 -3.84 13.03
C ASP A 148 -11.99 -3.85 11.84
N LEU A 149 -12.28 -4.68 10.82
CA LEU A 149 -11.51 -4.73 9.59
C LEU A 149 -11.54 -3.38 8.82
N ILE A 150 -12.72 -2.79 8.65
CA ILE A 150 -12.89 -1.51 7.94
C ILE A 150 -12.23 -0.36 8.72
N PHE A 151 -12.43 -0.30 10.04
CA PHE A 151 -11.89 0.77 10.87
C PHE A 151 -10.38 0.66 11.07
N SER A 152 -9.85 -0.55 11.18
CA SER A 152 -8.40 -0.79 11.18
C SER A 152 -7.77 -0.26 9.89
N ARG A 153 -8.34 -0.60 8.73
CA ARG A 153 -7.88 -0.06 7.44
C ARG A 153 -7.97 1.45 7.37
N ARG A 154 -9.09 2.03 7.83
CA ARG A 154 -9.29 3.48 7.84
C ARG A 154 -8.25 4.20 8.71
N LYS A 155 -7.93 3.64 9.87
CA LYS A 155 -6.89 4.16 10.76
C LYS A 155 -5.53 4.16 10.08
N ALA A 156 -5.17 3.08 9.38
CA ALA A 156 -3.93 3.02 8.59
C ALA A 156 -3.89 4.10 7.51
N LEU A 157 -4.99 4.30 6.77
CA LEU A 157 -5.10 5.37 5.77
C LEU A 157 -4.94 6.77 6.38
N TYR A 158 -5.54 7.05 7.54
CA TYR A 158 -5.34 8.33 8.22
C TYR A 158 -3.89 8.56 8.64
N ILE A 159 -3.21 7.53 9.15
CA ILE A 159 -1.79 7.62 9.51
C ILE A 159 -0.94 7.91 8.28
N ALA A 160 -1.20 7.22 7.16
CA ALA A 160 -0.50 7.45 5.90
C ALA A 160 -0.74 8.85 5.33
N ILE A 161 -1.99 9.34 5.34
CA ILE A 161 -2.34 10.70 4.91
C ILE A 161 -1.62 11.74 5.78
N LEU A 162 -1.64 11.58 7.11
CA LEU A 162 -0.93 12.47 8.02
C LEU A 162 0.59 12.47 7.72
N GLY A 163 1.16 11.29 7.49
CA GLY A 163 2.57 11.14 7.09
C GLY A 163 2.89 11.88 5.79
N ALA A 164 2.04 11.78 4.77
CA ALA A 164 2.21 12.48 3.51
C ALA A 164 2.13 14.02 3.68
N VAL A 165 1.17 14.52 4.47
CA VAL A 165 1.10 15.97 4.79
C VAL A 165 2.37 16.44 5.50
N ILE A 166 2.85 15.69 6.49
CA ILE A 166 4.07 16.03 7.24
C ILE A 166 5.28 16.03 6.31
N ALA A 167 5.42 15.01 5.46
CA ALA A 167 6.52 14.91 4.50
C ALA A 167 6.53 16.10 3.52
N MET A 168 5.36 16.48 3.00
CA MET A 168 5.19 17.65 2.12
C MET A 168 5.57 18.96 2.81
N LEU A 169 5.14 19.14 4.07
CA LEU A 169 5.51 20.31 4.85
C LEU A 169 7.02 20.36 5.07
N ILE A 170 7.64 19.25 5.49
CA ILE A 170 9.10 19.19 5.68
C ILE A 170 9.83 19.52 4.38
N ALA A 171 9.41 18.92 3.25
CA ALA A 171 10.02 19.16 1.94
C ALA A 171 9.95 20.64 1.51
N SER A 172 8.91 21.36 1.95
CA SER A 172 8.75 22.79 1.67
C SER A 172 9.74 23.68 2.41
N PHE A 173 10.35 23.19 3.50
CA PHE A 173 11.33 23.95 4.31
C PHE A 173 12.75 23.39 4.23
N ILE A 174 12.90 22.10 4.00
CA ILE A 174 14.18 21.38 4.07
C ILE A 174 14.26 20.41 2.89
N ALA A 175 15.25 20.60 2.02
CA ALA A 175 15.61 19.64 1.00
C ALA A 175 16.33 18.44 1.66
N MET A 176 15.64 17.30 1.73
CA MET A 176 16.23 16.05 2.23
C MET A 176 16.41 15.04 1.09
N PRO A 177 17.43 14.16 1.17
CA PRO A 177 17.57 13.05 0.24
C PRO A 177 16.33 12.15 0.20
N GLU A 178 15.96 11.69 -0.99
CA GLU A 178 14.81 10.79 -1.23
C GLU A 178 14.84 9.52 -0.38
N SER A 179 16.04 8.99 -0.12
CA SER A 179 16.25 7.80 0.71
C SER A 179 15.74 7.96 2.13
N ILE A 180 15.82 9.16 2.72
CA ILE A 180 15.28 9.44 4.06
C ILE A 180 13.76 9.29 4.07
N TYR A 181 13.08 9.84 3.06
CA TYR A 181 11.62 9.73 2.95
C TYR A 181 11.19 8.27 2.81
N VAL A 182 11.87 7.48 1.98
CA VAL A 182 11.54 6.06 1.83
C VAL A 182 11.80 5.27 3.11
N MET A 183 12.92 5.50 3.80
CA MET A 183 13.17 4.84 5.08
C MET A 183 12.07 5.15 6.10
N LEU A 184 11.61 6.40 6.16
CA LEU A 184 10.49 6.79 7.02
C LEU A 184 9.18 6.11 6.62
N ILE A 185 8.85 6.06 5.32
CA ILE A 185 7.67 5.36 4.81
C ILE A 185 7.70 3.88 5.21
N VAL A 186 8.83 3.21 4.98
CA VAL A 186 9.01 1.79 5.32
C VAL A 186 8.89 1.56 6.83
N ALA A 187 9.54 2.40 7.64
CA ALA A 187 9.50 2.28 9.10
C ALA A 187 8.08 2.47 9.65
N VAL A 188 7.35 3.48 9.16
CA VAL A 188 5.95 3.73 9.54
C VAL A 188 5.06 2.58 9.08
N LYS A 189 5.23 2.07 7.85
CA LYS A 189 4.47 0.93 7.33
C LYS A 189 4.63 -0.30 8.23
N ILE A 190 5.88 -0.70 8.52
CA ILE A 190 6.17 -1.83 9.41
C ILE A 190 5.52 -1.62 10.79
N TRP A 191 5.62 -0.42 11.36
CA TRP A 191 5.01 -0.13 12.65
C TRP A 191 3.48 -0.27 12.64
N VAL A 192 2.82 0.18 11.56
CA VAL A 192 1.37 0.03 11.38
C VAL A 192 0.98 -1.44 11.24
N ASP A 193 1.74 -2.24 10.48
CA ASP A 193 1.41 -3.66 10.22
C ASP A 193 1.60 -4.55 11.46
N LEU A 194 2.52 -4.18 12.35
CA LEU A 194 2.79 -4.91 13.59
C LEU A 194 1.77 -4.63 14.70
N LYS A 195 1.06 -3.50 14.65
CA LYS A 195 0.14 -3.04 15.70
C LYS A 195 -1.29 -3.54 15.49
#